data_AF-A0A1B6FDT2-F1
#
_entry.id   AF-A0A1B6FDT2-F1
#
_cell.length_a   1.000
_cell.length_b   1.000
_cell.length_c   1.000
_cell.angle_alpha   90.00
_cell.angle_beta   90.00
_cell.angle_gamma   90.00
#
_symmetry.space_group_name_H-M   'P 1'
#
loop_
_entity.id
_entity.type
_entity.pdbx_description
1 polymer ?
#
loop_
_entity_poly.entity_id
_entity_poly.type
_entity_poly.pdbx_seq_one_letter_code
_entity_poly.pdbx_strand_id
1 'polypeptide(L)'
;PRHMLELYQQYTSTSRQPTDGVATTIRNILPMSGPTPGSVSSKDLLFNVSCVQDIEEVRLAQLQLNRRKLHQRHNHKRLLAPPFRVRLYQVTPTRLVPLASVPVSMVQRSAWASVDITAALKELI
;
A
#
# COMPACT_ATOMS: atom_id res chain seq x y z
N PRO A 1 -7.13 1.69 -11.78
CA PRO A 1 -6.65 0.29 -11.59
C PRO A 1 -7.81 -0.70 -11.64
N ARG A 2 -7.60 -1.96 -12.05
CA ARG A 2 -8.66 -2.98 -12.16
C ARG A 2 -9.43 -3.19 -10.85
N HIS A 3 -8.74 -3.11 -9.71
CA HIS A 3 -9.35 -3.17 -8.37
C HIS A 3 -10.47 -2.14 -8.17
N MET A 4 -10.34 -0.91 -8.69
CA MET A 4 -11.40 0.11 -8.59
C MET A 4 -12.63 -0.23 -9.42
N LEU A 5 -12.45 -0.89 -10.57
CA LEU A 5 -13.55 -1.37 -11.40
C LEU A 5 -14.28 -2.54 -10.73
N GLU A 6 -13.54 -3.43 -10.08
CA GLU A 6 -14.09 -4.56 -9.32
C GLU A 6 -14.91 -4.04 -8.12
N LEU A 7 -14.40 -3.06 -7.38
CA LEU A 7 -15.16 -2.38 -6.32
C LEU A 7 -16.44 -1.74 -6.86
N TYR A 8 -16.36 -0.99 -7.96
CA TYR A 8 -17.54 -0.38 -8.59
C TYR A 8 -18.59 -1.44 -8.98
N GLN A 9 -18.16 -2.55 -9.57
CA GLN A 9 -19.05 -3.67 -9.90
C GLN A 9 -19.67 -4.29 -8.66
N GLN A 10 -18.92 -4.47 -7.57
CA GLN A 10 -19.44 -4.98 -6.31
C GLN A 10 -20.51 -4.06 -5.71
N TYR A 11 -20.28 -2.74 -5.72
CA TYR A 11 -21.25 -1.77 -5.21
C TYR A 11 -22.50 -1.65 -6.09
N THR A 12 -22.38 -1.83 -7.40
CA THR A 12 -23.52 -1.72 -8.33
C THR A 12 -24.33 -3.01 -8.47
N SER A 13 -23.69 -4.18 -8.39
CA SER A 13 -24.35 -5.49 -8.43
C SER A 13 -25.04 -5.85 -7.12
N THR A 14 -24.49 -5.40 -6.00
CA THR A 14 -25.11 -5.58 -4.69
C THR A 14 -26.01 -4.37 -4.44
N SER A 15 -27.30 -4.46 -4.76
CA SER A 15 -28.29 -3.44 -4.40
C SER A 15 -28.40 -3.34 -2.87
N ARG A 16 -27.44 -2.64 -2.26
CA ARG A 16 -27.44 -2.33 -0.83
C ARG A 16 -28.04 -0.94 -0.72
N GLN A 17 -29.17 -0.84 -0.03
CA GLN A 17 -29.56 0.44 0.56
C GLN A 17 -28.36 0.97 1.36
N PRO A 18 -28.05 2.27 1.28
CA PRO A 18 -26.92 2.84 2.00
C PRO A 18 -27.18 2.66 3.50
N THR A 19 -26.50 1.70 4.11
CA THR A 19 -26.37 1.65 5.56
C THR A 19 -25.31 2.69 5.94
N ASP A 20 -25.48 3.36 7.09
CA ASP A 20 -24.62 4.47 7.56
C ASP A 20 -23.11 4.15 7.67
N GLY A 21 -22.72 2.89 7.43
CA GLY A 21 -21.35 2.38 7.40
C GLY A 21 -20.65 2.36 6.03
N VAL A 22 -21.33 2.65 4.91
CA VAL A 22 -20.71 2.56 3.58
C VAL A 22 -19.79 3.76 3.31
N ALA A 23 -18.52 3.50 2.97
CA ALA A 23 -17.59 4.53 2.51
C ALA A 23 -18.13 5.16 1.22
N THR A 24 -18.47 6.44 1.27
CA THR A 24 -19.11 7.16 0.16
C THR A 24 -18.13 7.50 -0.95
N THR A 25 -16.85 7.64 -0.61
CA THR A 25 -15.78 8.03 -1.54
C THR A 25 -14.61 7.09 -1.42
N ILE A 26 -14.16 6.53 -2.56
CA ILE A 26 -12.98 5.66 -2.64
C ILE A 26 -11.99 6.30 -3.61
N ARG A 27 -10.77 6.56 -3.14
CA ARG A 27 -9.69 7.15 -3.95
C ARG A 27 -8.55 6.18 -4.13
N ASN A 28 -8.01 6.13 -5.34
CA ASN A 28 -6.79 5.38 -5.63
C ASN A 28 -5.63 6.34 -5.85
N ILE A 29 -4.66 6.30 -4.96
CA ILE A 29 -3.47 7.15 -4.97
C ILE A 29 -2.28 6.31 -5.45
N LEU A 30 -1.65 6.74 -6.55
CA LEU A 30 -0.46 6.08 -7.08
C LEU A 30 0.80 6.72 -6.50
N PRO A 31 1.91 5.96 -6.36
CA PRO A 31 3.18 6.54 -5.95
C PRO A 31 3.65 7.57 -6.99
N MET A 32 4.23 8.66 -6.52
CA MET A 32 4.79 9.70 -7.37
C MET A 32 6.04 9.18 -8.09
N SER A 33 6.08 9.33 -9.42
CA SER A 33 7.24 9.03 -10.24
C SER A 33 8.21 10.21 -10.18
N GLY A 34 9.15 10.23 -9.25
CA GLY A 34 10.16 11.28 -9.21
C GLY A 34 11.23 11.05 -8.13
N PRO A 35 12.45 11.57 -8.31
CA PRO A 35 13.46 11.54 -7.26
C PRO A 35 12.93 12.35 -6.06
N THR A 36 12.77 11.70 -4.92
CA THR A 36 12.35 12.37 -3.69
C THR A 36 13.51 13.26 -3.21
N PRO A 37 13.31 14.57 -3.01
CA PRO A 37 14.33 15.41 -2.38
C PRO A 37 14.62 14.86 -0.97
N GLY A 38 15.86 14.42 -0.74
CA GLY A 38 16.26 13.75 0.51
C GLY A 38 16.08 12.23 0.56
N SER A 39 15.68 11.57 -0.55
CA SER A 39 15.69 10.10 -0.62
C SER A 39 17.12 9.58 -0.53
N VAL A 40 17.37 8.78 0.50
CA VAL A 40 18.66 8.12 0.73
C VAL A 40 18.74 6.81 -0.06
N SER A 41 17.62 6.32 -0.62
CA SER A 41 17.51 4.99 -1.20
C SER A 41 16.46 4.92 -2.32
N SER A 42 16.78 4.20 -3.41
CA SER A 42 15.89 3.91 -4.55
C SER A 42 14.63 3.09 -4.22
N LYS A 43 14.30 2.92 -2.93
CA LYS A 43 13.19 2.14 -2.40
C LYS A 43 12.13 2.99 -1.69
N ASP A 44 12.36 4.29 -1.58
CA ASP A 44 11.41 5.20 -0.94
C ASP A 44 10.22 5.44 -1.88
N LEU A 45 9.00 5.41 -1.34
CA LEU A 45 7.77 5.65 -2.09
C LEU A 45 7.09 6.90 -1.52
N LEU A 46 6.94 7.93 -2.34
CA LEU A 46 6.21 9.14 -1.98
C LEU A 46 4.79 9.08 -2.54
N PHE A 47 3.81 9.40 -1.70
CA PHE A 47 2.40 9.48 -2.09
C PHE A 47 1.90 10.90 -1.83
N ASN A 48 1.25 11.51 -2.83
CA ASN A 48 0.53 12.76 -2.61
C ASN A 48 -0.91 12.43 -2.15
N VAL A 49 -1.18 12.67 -0.87
CA VAL A 49 -2.47 12.40 -0.23
C VAL A 49 -3.36 13.64 -0.11
N SER A 50 -2.98 14.77 -0.72
CA SER A 50 -3.72 16.04 -0.65
C SER A 50 -5.14 16.00 -1.25
N CYS A 51 -5.55 14.89 -1.85
CA CYS A 51 -6.90 14.68 -2.36
C CYS A 51 -7.90 14.26 -1.27
N VAL A 52 -7.42 13.94 -0.06
CA VAL A 52 -8.25 13.77 1.14
C VAL A 52 -8.39 15.14 1.78
N GLN A 53 -9.63 15.60 1.96
CA GLN A 53 -9.90 16.92 2.56
C GLN A 53 -10.07 16.77 4.08
N ASP A 54 -9.72 17.81 4.84
CA ASP A 54 -9.78 17.81 6.32
C ASP A 54 -11.21 17.57 6.86
N ILE A 55 -12.24 17.88 6.06
CA ILE A 55 -13.64 17.64 6.40
C ILE A 55 -14.07 16.17 6.24
N GLU A 56 -13.24 15.33 5.62
CA GLU A 56 -13.57 13.96 5.29
C GLU A 56 -13.05 12.98 6.33
N GLU A 57 -13.92 12.08 6.80
CA GLU A 57 -13.50 11.02 7.70
C GLU A 57 -12.90 9.84 6.92
N VAL A 58 -11.60 9.58 7.12
CA VAL A 58 -10.95 8.38 6.56
C VAL A 58 -11.39 7.14 7.32
N ARG A 59 -12.21 6.29 6.69
CA ARG A 59 -12.65 5.00 7.27
C ARG A 59 -11.64 3.88 7.09
N LEU A 60 -10.97 3.82 5.93
CA LEU A 60 -10.02 2.78 5.58
C LEU A 60 -8.98 3.32 4.60
N ALA A 61 -7.71 3.03 4.86
CA ALA A 61 -6.61 3.26 3.92
C ALA A 61 -5.77 1.99 3.77
N GLN A 62 -5.52 1.59 2.53
CA GLN A 62 -4.79 0.36 2.23
C GLN A 62 -3.66 0.61 1.25
N LEU A 63 -2.47 0.12 1.58
CA LEU A 63 -1.34 0.05 0.67
C LEU A 63 -1.34 -1.30 -0.06
N GLN A 64 -1.48 -1.24 -1.38
CA GLN A 64 -1.47 -2.43 -2.24
C GLN A 64 -0.07 -2.64 -2.84
N LEU A 65 0.58 -3.74 -2.47
CA LEU A 65 1.93 -4.08 -2.89
C LEU A 65 1.91 -5.26 -3.85
N ASN A 66 2.43 -5.05 -5.07
CA ASN A 66 2.61 -6.13 -6.03
C ASN A 66 4.05 -6.64 -6.00
N ARG A 67 4.22 -7.93 -5.71
CA ARG A 67 5.50 -8.58 -5.86
C ARG A 67 5.67 -9.15 -7.27
N ARG A 68 6.30 -8.39 -8.16
CA ARG A 68 6.77 -8.90 -9.45
C ARG A 68 8.13 -9.59 -9.28
N LYS A 69 8.37 -10.68 -10.00
CA LYS A 69 9.68 -11.38 -9.98
C LYS A 69 10.75 -10.37 -10.41
N LEU A 70 11.69 -10.04 -9.54
CA LEU A 70 12.94 -9.44 -10.00
C LEU A 70 13.65 -10.54 -10.79
N HIS A 71 13.97 -10.31 -12.06
CA HIS A 71 14.70 -11.30 -12.86
C HIS A 71 15.99 -11.66 -12.12
N GLN A 72 16.02 -12.87 -11.58
CA GLN A 72 17.08 -13.34 -10.72
C GLN A 72 18.30 -13.62 -11.60
N ARG A 73 19.20 -12.64 -11.75
CA ARG A 73 20.50 -12.81 -12.45
C ARG A 73 21.66 -13.04 -11.48
N HIS A 74 21.40 -13.50 -10.25
CA HIS A 74 22.47 -13.81 -9.31
C HIS A 74 22.47 -15.30 -8.98
N ASN A 75 23.37 -16.01 -9.66
CA ASN A 75 23.89 -17.29 -9.23
C ASN A 75 24.71 -17.07 -7.95
N HIS A 76 24.47 -17.89 -6.93
CA HIS A 76 25.25 -17.97 -5.69
C HIS A 76 25.15 -16.77 -4.73
N LYS A 77 24.27 -16.87 -3.73
CA LYS A 77 24.50 -16.39 -2.35
C LYS A 77 23.49 -17.10 -1.45
N ARG A 78 23.99 -17.71 -0.36
CA ARG A 78 23.23 -18.39 0.69
C ARG A 78 21.88 -17.70 0.90
N LEU A 79 20.81 -18.40 0.56
CA LEU A 79 19.44 -17.96 0.79
C LEU A 79 19.29 -17.74 2.30
N LEU A 80 18.88 -16.55 2.73
CA LEU A 80 18.54 -16.30 4.14
C LEU A 80 17.48 -17.32 4.58
N ALA A 81 17.53 -17.75 5.84
CA ALA A 81 16.57 -18.70 6.37
C ALA A 81 15.13 -18.13 6.24
N PRO A 82 14.19 -18.88 5.65
CA PRO A 82 12.80 -18.47 5.53
C PRO A 82 12.14 -18.17 6.89
N PRO A 83 11.13 -17.27 6.95
CA PRO A 83 10.49 -16.58 5.83
C PRO A 83 11.08 -15.18 5.56
N PHE A 84 11.39 -14.89 4.30
CA PHE A 84 11.69 -13.53 3.84
C PHE A 84 10.49 -12.62 4.09
N ARG A 85 10.71 -11.39 4.56
CA ARG A 85 9.66 -10.41 4.87
C ARG A 85 9.99 -9.05 4.28
N VAL A 86 9.01 -8.38 3.71
CA VAL A 86 9.08 -6.96 3.35
C VAL A 86 8.63 -6.16 4.55
N ARG A 87 9.53 -5.37 5.12
CA ARG A 87 9.21 -4.45 6.21
C ARG A 87 8.94 -3.07 5.62
N LEU A 88 7.83 -2.48 6.04
CA LEU A 88 7.39 -1.17 5.61
C LEU A 88 7.55 -0.22 6.79
N TYR A 89 8.02 0.98 6.48
CA TYR A 89 8.23 2.04 7.45
C TYR A 89 7.64 3.32 6.90
N GLN A 90 7.02 4.10 7.77
CA GLN A 90 6.68 5.49 7.52
C GLN A 90 7.92 6.32 7.82
N VAL A 91 8.30 7.15 6.86
CA VAL A 91 9.39 8.11 7.03
C VAL A 91 8.79 9.37 7.63
N THR A 92 9.26 9.74 8.82
CA THR A 92 8.99 11.04 9.45
C THR A 92 10.29 11.84 9.49
N PRO A 93 10.25 13.18 9.69
CA PRO A 93 11.47 13.98 9.74
C PRO A 93 12.50 13.52 10.77
N THR A 94 12.06 12.87 11.87
CA THR A 94 12.91 12.51 13.00
C THR A 94 13.17 11.00 13.12
N ARG A 95 12.33 10.14 12.54
CA ARG A 95 12.42 8.68 12.73
C ARG A 95 11.72 7.86 11.62
N LEU A 96 12.09 6.58 11.56
CA LEU A 96 11.35 5.55 10.81
C LEU A 96 10.37 4.86 11.75
N VAL A 97 9.07 4.94 11.45
CA VAL A 97 8.01 4.29 12.24
C VAL A 97 7.61 2.99 11.52
N PRO A 98 7.66 1.82 12.17
CA PRO A 98 7.24 0.57 11.55
C PRO A 98 5.75 0.59 11.19
N LEU A 99 5.42 0.27 9.93
CA LEU A 99 4.02 0.15 9.47
C LEU A 99 3.57 -1.31 9.43
N ALA A 100 4.34 -2.17 8.75
CA ALA A 100 3.97 -3.56 8.60
C ALA A 100 5.15 -4.46 8.24
N SER A 101 4.95 -5.77 8.39
CA SER A 101 5.90 -6.80 7.96
C SER A 101 5.16 -7.87 7.15
N VAL A 102 5.26 -7.79 5.83
CA VAL A 102 4.55 -8.68 4.90
C VAL A 102 5.41 -9.91 4.58
N PRO A 103 4.92 -11.14 4.79
CA PRO A 103 5.65 -12.34 4.43
C PRO A 103 5.76 -12.48 2.90
N VAL A 104 6.93 -12.93 2.46
CA VAL A 104 7.24 -13.12 1.04
C VAL A 104 7.22 -14.63 0.78
N SER A 105 6.10 -15.14 0.25
CA SER A 105 5.97 -16.55 -0.14
C SER A 105 6.97 -16.91 -1.24
N MET A 106 7.83 -17.90 -1.06
CA MET A 106 8.79 -18.29 -2.12
C MET A 106 8.14 -19.06 -3.28
N VAL A 107 6.92 -19.55 -3.09
CA VAL A 107 6.24 -20.47 -4.02
C VAL A 107 5.19 -19.76 -4.88
N GLN A 108 4.44 -18.82 -4.31
CA GLN A 108 3.37 -18.12 -5.04
C GLN A 108 3.95 -17.12 -6.05
N ARG A 109 3.66 -17.28 -7.34
CA ARG A 109 4.11 -16.34 -8.38
C ARG A 109 3.19 -15.12 -8.39
N SER A 110 3.74 -13.92 -8.25
CA SER A 110 3.02 -12.64 -8.37
C SER A 110 1.76 -12.54 -7.50
N ALA A 111 1.94 -12.09 -6.25
CA ALA A 111 0.83 -11.85 -5.34
C ALA A 111 0.73 -10.35 -5.01
N TRP A 112 -0.51 -9.87 -4.97
CA TRP A 112 -0.83 -8.60 -4.34
C TRP A 112 -0.99 -8.82 -2.84
N ALA A 113 -0.38 -7.96 -2.04
CA ALA A 113 -0.58 -7.91 -0.60
C ALA A 113 -1.25 -6.57 -0.25
N SER A 114 -2.27 -6.63 0.59
CA SER A 114 -2.95 -5.46 1.15
C SER A 114 -2.42 -5.22 2.56
N VAL A 115 -2.03 -3.98 2.86
CA VAL A 115 -1.60 -3.55 4.19
C VAL A 115 -2.49 -2.40 4.64
N ASP A 116 -3.13 -2.55 5.80
CA ASP A 116 -3.89 -1.46 6.42
C ASP A 116 -2.93 -0.39 6.95
N ILE A 117 -3.12 0.85 6.49
CA ILE A 117 -2.36 2.03 6.89
C ILE A 117 -3.26 3.14 7.41
N THR A 118 -4.49 2.80 7.82
CA THR A 118 -5.52 3.77 8.23
C THR A 118 -5.03 4.66 9.37
N ALA A 119 -4.42 4.08 10.41
CA ALA A 119 -3.88 4.85 11.53
C ALA A 119 -2.78 5.83 11.08
N ALA A 120 -1.85 5.36 10.26
CA ALA A 120 -0.76 6.20 9.74
C ALA A 120 -1.25 7.35 8.86
N LEU A 121 -2.30 7.12 8.05
CA LEU A 121 -2.90 8.19 7.25
C LEU A 121 -3.66 9.19 8.11
N LYS A 122 -4.39 8.72 9.14
CA LYS A 122 -5.08 9.57 10.11
C LYS A 122 -4.15 10.45 10.95
N GLU A 123 -2.91 10.02 11.18
CA GLU A 123 -1.92 10.85 11.87
C GLU A 123 -1.32 11.95 10.97
N LEU A 124 -1.49 11.86 9.65
CA LEU A 124 -0.93 12.80 8.67
C LEU A 124 -1.90 13.90 8.24
N ILE A 125 -3.20 13.67 8.41
CA ILE A 125 -4.31 14.60 8.09
C ILE A 125 -4.86 15.19 9.38
#